data_AF-A0A818ZEY4-F1
#
_entry.id   AF-A0A818ZEY4-F1
#
_cell.length_a   1.000
_cell.length_b   1.000
_cell.length_c   1.000
_cell.angle_alpha   90.00
_cell.angle_beta   90.00
_cell.angle_gamma   90.00
#
_symmetry.space_group_name_H-M   'P 1'
#
loop_
_entity.id
_entity.type
_entity.pdbx_description
1 polymer ?
#
loop_
_entity_poly.entity_id
_entity_poly.type
_entity_poly.pdbx_seq_one_letter_code
_entity_poly.pdbx_strand_id
1 'polypeptide(L)'
;MKPMLLVVELLSLIFITSVSHFLGGTITWRLLSASATGTPVDINITQTYSWSYSSISCTTAMIASSQLIPVPTYTGLTTATLNYNTNCGAGSLGYVAPNIIPYCMDSSTAIGTTISQRSDIVTLAAGDDFSAAFQSNAWCTLATSTGAVWPISTRMNVNPRSDNGLYENAPVTTIMSPILIPVSQTIAINVFVADADVVDECGGVYPPSSLPPGTVIYLKCTILITGQIVGDWFAVALTVEDFINSSSIDPLSSVLVQFLVQVVSQASSTSPPTIIGEFSQQSCTLILFGQTFVSQLIVINNCGSSVTIIDMTT
;
A
#
# COMPACT_ATOMS: atom_id res chain seq x y z
N MET A 1 62.31 -23.28 17.96
CA MET A 1 60.94 -23.79 17.73
C MET A 1 59.98 -22.66 18.03
N LYS A 2 59.30 -22.11 17.01
CA LYS A 2 58.29 -21.04 17.18
C LYS A 2 56.95 -21.69 17.56
N PRO A 3 56.18 -21.15 18.52
CA PRO A 3 54.83 -21.63 18.78
C PRO A 3 53.93 -21.19 17.62
N MET A 4 53.19 -22.15 17.07
CA MET A 4 52.18 -21.96 16.03
C MET A 4 50.91 -21.43 16.71
N LEU A 5 50.56 -20.18 16.42
CA LEU A 5 49.31 -19.55 16.86
C LEU A 5 48.17 -20.14 16.01
N LEU A 6 47.31 -20.96 16.61
CA LEU A 6 46.09 -21.44 15.99
C LEU A 6 45.05 -20.31 16.05
N VAL A 7 44.87 -19.58 14.95
CA VAL A 7 43.77 -18.62 14.79
C VAL A 7 42.51 -19.44 14.49
N VAL A 8 41.65 -19.60 15.49
CA VAL A 8 40.28 -20.10 15.30
C VAL A 8 39.46 -18.92 14.80
N GLU A 9 39.29 -18.81 13.48
CA GLU A 9 38.26 -17.93 12.92
C GLU A 9 36.89 -18.54 13.26
N LEU A 10 36.27 -17.99 14.30
CA LEU A 10 34.87 -18.21 14.62
C LEU A 10 34.05 -17.58 13.47
N LEU A 11 33.72 -18.40 12.46
CA LEU A 11 32.77 -18.04 11.42
C LEU A 11 31.40 -17.85 12.09
N SER A 12 31.14 -16.64 12.56
CA SER A 12 29.81 -16.20 12.98
C SER A 12 28.93 -16.24 11.75
N LEU A 13 28.25 -17.38 11.54
CA LEU A 13 27.03 -17.46 10.73
C LEU A 13 26.02 -16.52 11.38
N ILE A 14 26.08 -15.24 11.02
CA ILE A 14 25.00 -14.31 11.25
C ILE A 14 23.89 -14.79 10.32
N PHE A 15 23.03 -15.66 10.84
CA PHE A 15 21.72 -15.87 10.25
C PHE A 15 20.97 -14.55 10.39
N ILE A 16 21.06 -13.69 9.38
CA ILE A 16 20.04 -12.67 9.19
C ILE A 16 18.80 -13.46 8.76
N THR A 17 18.01 -13.93 9.73
CA THR A 17 16.63 -14.30 9.43
C THR A 17 15.93 -13.00 9.09
N SER A 18 15.91 -12.63 7.80
CA SER A 18 15.03 -11.58 7.32
C SER A 18 13.60 -12.10 7.50
N VAL A 19 13.00 -11.80 8.66
CA VAL A 19 11.62 -12.21 8.94
C VAL A 19 10.73 -11.43 8.00
N SER A 20 10.11 -12.12 7.05
CA SER A 20 9.13 -11.57 6.11
C SER A 20 7.93 -11.01 6.86
N HIS A 21 7.83 -9.69 6.94
CA HIS A 21 6.76 -9.04 7.68
C HIS A 21 6.05 -7.94 6.91
N PHE A 22 6.65 -7.38 5.86
CA PHE A 22 6.00 -6.37 5.04
C PHE A 22 5.25 -7.02 3.87
N LEU A 23 3.96 -6.71 3.75
CA LEU A 23 3.09 -7.25 2.72
C LEU A 23 2.67 -6.19 1.69
N GLY A 24 3.04 -4.93 1.86
CA GLY A 24 2.69 -3.84 0.94
C GLY A 24 1.99 -2.69 1.65
N GLY A 25 1.53 -1.74 0.86
CA GLY A 25 0.89 -0.54 1.36
C GLY A 25 0.69 0.53 0.28
N THR A 26 0.26 1.70 0.74
CA THR A 26 0.09 2.92 -0.07
C THR A 26 0.51 4.13 0.74
N ILE A 27 0.98 5.18 0.04
CA ILE A 27 1.19 6.51 0.61
C ILE A 27 0.45 7.49 -0.30
N THR A 28 -0.61 8.10 0.21
CA THR A 28 -1.41 9.09 -0.50
C THR A 28 -1.31 10.45 0.19
N TRP A 29 -1.66 11.52 -0.51
CA TRP A 29 -1.77 12.84 0.09
C TRP A 29 -2.92 13.61 -0.54
N ARG A 30 -3.51 14.54 0.21
CA ARG A 30 -4.48 15.51 -0.30
C ARG A 30 -4.31 16.85 0.36
N LEU A 31 -4.70 17.92 -0.33
CA LEU A 31 -4.85 19.24 0.27
C LEU A 31 -5.93 19.18 1.36
N LEU A 32 -5.70 19.88 2.48
CA LEU A 32 -6.76 20.05 3.49
C LEU A 32 -7.92 20.92 2.96
N SER A 33 -7.62 21.81 2.00
CA SER A 33 -8.59 22.64 1.31
C SER A 33 -8.30 22.62 -0.18
N ALA A 34 -9.24 22.10 -0.98
CA ALA A 34 -9.11 22.03 -2.44
C ALA A 34 -9.03 23.42 -3.12
N SER A 35 -9.44 24.49 -2.43
CA SER A 35 -9.32 25.87 -2.90
C SER A 35 -8.09 26.60 -2.34
N ALA A 36 -7.16 25.89 -1.70
CA ALA A 36 -5.95 26.50 -1.15
C ALA A 36 -5.11 27.15 -2.26
N THR A 37 -4.62 28.36 -1.99
CA THR A 37 -3.70 29.10 -2.84
C THR A 37 -2.71 29.87 -1.95
N GLY A 38 -1.52 30.20 -2.47
CA GLY A 38 -0.49 30.90 -1.71
C GLY A 38 0.26 29.99 -0.73
N THR A 39 1.01 30.60 0.20
CA THR A 39 1.85 29.90 1.19
C THR A 39 1.41 30.28 2.61
N PRO A 40 1.42 29.36 3.59
CA PRO A 40 1.75 27.94 3.47
C PRO A 40 0.60 27.08 2.90
N VAL A 41 0.90 25.84 2.53
CA VAL A 41 -0.06 24.85 2.02
C VAL A 41 -0.10 23.65 2.97
N ASP A 42 -1.25 23.39 3.58
CA ASP A 42 -1.41 22.20 4.42
C ASP A 42 -1.93 21.02 3.60
N ILE A 43 -1.22 19.90 3.68
CA ILE A 43 -1.60 18.61 3.11
C ILE A 43 -1.76 17.57 4.20
N ASN A 44 -2.66 16.61 3.99
CA ASN A 44 -2.80 15.43 4.82
C ASN A 44 -2.17 14.25 4.08
N ILE A 45 -1.09 13.69 4.63
CA ILE A 45 -0.45 12.49 4.11
C ILE A 45 -1.04 11.29 4.83
N THR A 46 -1.53 10.30 4.09
CA THR A 46 -2.05 9.04 4.63
C THR A 46 -1.15 7.88 4.22
N GLN A 47 -0.66 7.16 5.21
CA GLN A 47 0.19 5.98 5.06
C GLN A 47 -0.63 4.76 5.47
N THR A 48 -0.78 3.77 4.59
CA THR A 48 -1.43 2.49 4.91
C THR A 48 -0.45 1.35 4.65
N TYR A 49 -0.26 0.47 5.62
CA TYR A 49 0.68 -0.64 5.54
C TYR A 49 0.02 -1.96 5.94
N SER A 50 0.33 -3.00 5.19
CA SER A 50 -0.05 -4.39 5.46
C SER A 50 1.17 -5.16 5.95
N TRP A 51 0.99 -5.93 7.01
CA TRP A 51 2.05 -6.69 7.67
C TRP A 51 1.64 -8.13 7.90
N SER A 52 2.61 -9.04 8.02
CA SER A 52 2.32 -10.39 8.49
C SER A 52 1.88 -10.34 9.95
N TYR A 53 0.71 -10.91 10.25
CA TYR A 53 0.14 -10.97 11.59
C TYR A 53 1.09 -11.62 12.60
N SER A 54 1.80 -12.66 12.17
CA SER A 54 2.76 -13.39 13.02
C SER A 54 3.92 -12.52 13.52
N SER A 55 4.21 -11.46 12.78
CA SER A 55 5.34 -10.56 12.98
C SER A 55 4.91 -9.26 13.67
N ILE A 56 3.78 -8.70 13.25
CA ILE A 56 3.15 -7.50 13.77
C ILE A 56 1.68 -7.83 13.96
N SER A 57 1.26 -8.05 15.21
CA SER A 57 -0.11 -8.45 15.53
C SER A 57 -0.88 -7.26 16.11
N CYS A 58 -1.95 -6.85 15.45
CA CYS A 58 -2.96 -5.99 16.04
C CYS A 58 -4.05 -6.85 16.70
N THR A 59 -4.51 -6.46 17.88
CA THR A 59 -5.66 -7.08 18.55
C THR A 59 -6.89 -6.18 18.45
N THR A 60 -8.08 -6.74 18.65
CA THR A 60 -9.33 -5.95 18.70
C THR A 60 -9.26 -4.80 19.71
N ALA A 61 -8.59 -5.00 20.85
CA ALA A 61 -8.40 -3.94 21.84
C ALA A 61 -7.47 -2.83 21.34
N MET A 62 -6.41 -3.18 20.61
CA MET A 62 -5.49 -2.20 20.01
C MET A 62 -6.18 -1.37 18.94
N ILE A 63 -6.97 -2.01 18.07
CA ILE A 63 -7.77 -1.35 17.04
C ILE A 63 -8.77 -0.39 17.69
N ALA A 64 -9.55 -0.89 18.65
CA ALA A 64 -10.59 -0.11 19.33
C ALA A 64 -10.05 1.09 20.13
N SER A 65 -8.78 1.03 20.57
CA SER A 65 -8.12 2.13 21.29
C SER A 65 -7.12 2.91 20.44
N SER A 66 -7.12 2.69 19.12
CA SER A 66 -6.22 3.35 18.17
C SER A 66 -4.76 3.30 18.66
N GLN A 67 -4.30 2.13 19.08
CA GLN A 67 -2.92 1.92 19.51
C GLN A 67 -2.01 1.82 18.30
N LEU A 68 -0.78 2.33 18.45
CA LEU A 68 0.28 2.10 17.49
C LEU A 68 0.56 0.61 17.36
N ILE A 69 1.01 0.19 16.17
CA ILE A 69 1.48 -1.18 15.99
C ILE A 69 2.60 -1.49 17.00
N PRO A 70 2.71 -2.74 17.48
CA PRO A 70 3.77 -3.10 18.41
C PRO A 70 5.11 -3.12 17.66
N VAL A 71 5.91 -2.08 17.86
CA VAL A 71 7.25 -1.90 17.25
C VAL A 71 8.43 -2.59 17.95
N PRO A 72 8.37 -3.18 19.17
CA PRO A 72 9.59 -3.57 19.88
C PRO A 72 10.40 -4.69 19.22
N THR A 73 9.84 -5.37 18.21
CA THR A 73 10.54 -6.39 17.41
C THR A 73 11.35 -5.81 16.23
N TYR A 74 11.16 -4.53 15.87
CA TYR A 74 11.77 -3.90 14.69
C TYR A 74 12.42 -2.56 15.03
N THR A 75 13.66 -2.61 15.54
CA THR A 75 14.43 -1.42 15.97
C THR A 75 14.62 -0.36 14.89
N GLY A 76 14.45 -0.70 13.61
CA GLY A 76 14.55 0.24 12.49
C GLY A 76 13.30 1.09 12.25
N LEU A 77 12.12 0.69 12.73
CA LEU A 77 10.86 1.40 12.46
C LEU A 77 10.58 2.54 13.45
N THR A 78 11.09 2.46 14.69
CA THR A 78 10.76 3.42 15.76
C THR A 78 11.21 4.85 15.47
N THR A 79 12.29 5.01 14.72
CA THR A 79 12.86 6.31 14.33
C THR A 79 12.73 6.58 12.84
N ALA A 80 12.12 5.67 12.08
CA ALA A 80 11.99 5.85 10.64
C ALA A 80 10.95 6.92 10.32
N THR A 81 11.26 7.71 9.30
CA THR A 81 10.39 8.75 8.76
C THR A 81 10.14 8.47 7.28
N LEU A 82 9.17 9.16 6.69
CA LEU A 82 8.78 9.06 5.29
C LEU A 82 9.82 9.71 4.34
N ASN A 83 11.10 9.43 4.60
CA ASN A 83 12.25 9.95 3.90
C ASN A 83 13.27 8.82 3.72
N TYR A 84 12.89 7.85 2.89
CA TYR A 84 13.68 6.62 2.71
C TYR A 84 15.09 6.89 2.14
N ASN A 85 15.24 7.82 1.19
CA ASN A 85 16.54 8.14 0.59
C ASN A 85 16.79 9.65 0.59
N THR A 86 18.05 10.06 0.38
CA THR A 86 18.47 11.47 0.44
C THR A 86 17.78 12.39 -0.58
N ASN A 87 17.10 11.84 -1.59
CA ASN A 87 16.36 12.61 -2.58
C ASN A 87 14.90 12.82 -2.15
N CYS A 88 14.40 12.10 -1.15
CA CYS A 88 13.07 12.33 -0.60
C CYS A 88 13.04 13.65 0.17
N GLY A 89 12.06 14.50 -0.13
CA GLY A 89 11.99 15.87 0.38
C GLY A 89 13.08 16.81 -0.17
N ALA A 90 13.98 16.34 -1.03
CA ALA A 90 14.98 17.20 -1.64
C ALA A 90 14.29 18.24 -2.53
N GLY A 91 14.64 19.51 -2.35
CA GLY A 91 14.02 20.63 -3.06
C GLY A 91 12.76 21.18 -2.39
N SER A 92 12.22 20.53 -1.35
CA SER A 92 11.14 21.14 -0.56
C SER A 92 11.66 22.28 0.31
N LEU A 93 10.83 23.31 0.45
CA LEU A 93 11.07 24.50 1.25
C LEU A 93 10.50 24.40 2.67
N GLY A 94 9.82 23.29 3.02
CA GLY A 94 9.16 23.14 4.32
C GLY A 94 8.86 21.70 4.79
N TYR A 95 9.17 20.67 3.99
CA TYR A 95 8.82 19.29 4.29
C TYR A 95 9.55 18.75 5.53
N VAL A 96 8.76 18.46 6.57
CA VAL A 96 9.20 17.69 7.74
C VAL A 96 8.62 16.29 7.61
N ALA A 97 9.50 15.30 7.40
CA ALA A 97 9.08 13.93 7.15
C ALA A 97 8.31 13.34 8.36
N PRO A 98 7.05 12.90 8.19
CA PRO A 98 6.30 12.28 9.26
C PRO A 98 6.89 10.91 9.63
N ASN A 99 6.56 10.43 10.82
CA ASN A 99 6.99 9.13 11.32
C ASN A 99 6.17 8.01 10.64
N ILE A 100 6.80 6.87 10.37
CA ILE A 100 6.16 5.77 9.61
C ILE A 100 5.42 4.75 10.46
N ILE A 101 5.40 4.89 11.80
CA ILE A 101 4.73 3.93 12.70
C ILE A 101 3.20 4.18 12.67
N PRO A 102 2.42 3.29 12.05
CA PRO A 102 0.98 3.47 11.94
C PRO A 102 0.24 3.00 13.20
N TYR A 103 -1.04 3.38 13.28
CA TYR A 103 -2.00 2.83 14.21
C TYR A 103 -2.60 1.52 13.68
N CYS A 104 -2.91 0.59 14.57
CA CYS A 104 -3.67 -0.61 14.25
C CYS A 104 -5.04 -0.25 13.66
N MET A 105 -5.34 -0.75 12.47
CA MET A 105 -6.61 -0.51 11.79
C MET A 105 -7.43 -1.80 11.68
N ASP A 106 -6.82 -2.90 11.25
CA ASP A 106 -7.50 -4.19 11.14
C ASP A 106 -6.50 -5.36 11.27
N SER A 107 -7.02 -6.58 11.43
CA SER A 107 -6.22 -7.80 11.45
C SER A 107 -7.02 -9.05 11.11
N SER A 108 -6.38 -9.98 10.40
CA SER A 108 -6.90 -11.31 10.12
C SER A 108 -5.88 -12.38 10.51
N THR A 109 -6.25 -13.26 11.43
CA THR A 109 -5.45 -14.46 11.73
C THR A 109 -5.62 -15.54 10.67
N ALA A 110 -6.77 -15.60 9.99
CA ALA A 110 -7.07 -16.57 8.94
C ALA A 110 -6.21 -16.35 7.69
N ILE A 111 -6.00 -15.08 7.31
CA ILE A 111 -5.17 -14.65 6.18
C ILE A 111 -3.74 -14.31 6.65
N GLY A 112 -3.53 -14.21 7.97
CA GLY A 112 -2.22 -13.95 8.56
C GLY A 112 -1.71 -12.54 8.31
N THR A 113 -2.62 -11.55 8.33
CA THR A 113 -2.37 -10.15 7.97
C THR A 113 -2.76 -9.18 9.08
N THR A 114 -2.05 -8.06 9.18
CA THR A 114 -2.40 -6.89 9.98
C THR A 114 -2.37 -5.65 9.09
N ILE A 115 -3.44 -4.86 9.14
CA ILE A 115 -3.57 -3.59 8.42
C ILE A 115 -3.41 -2.46 9.42
N SER A 116 -2.70 -1.43 9.00
CA SER A 116 -2.37 -0.30 9.85
C SER A 116 -2.34 0.97 9.04
N GLN A 117 -2.74 2.08 9.66
CA GLN A 117 -2.83 3.37 9.00
C GLN A 117 -2.37 4.51 9.92
N ARG A 118 -1.80 5.55 9.32
CA ARG A 118 -1.55 6.83 9.97
C ARG A 118 -1.84 7.96 8.99
N SER A 119 -2.33 9.06 9.50
CA SER A 119 -2.42 10.32 8.78
C SER A 119 -1.71 11.42 9.55
N ASP A 120 -0.95 12.25 8.83
CA ASP A 120 -0.23 13.40 9.39
C ASP A 120 -0.47 14.63 8.50
N ILE A 121 -0.71 15.77 9.15
CA ILE A 121 -0.75 17.06 8.48
C ILE A 121 0.68 17.56 8.32
N VAL A 122 1.06 17.87 7.09
CA VAL A 122 2.35 18.46 6.75
C VAL A 122 2.12 19.80 6.07
N THR A 123 2.87 20.80 6.51
CA THR A 123 2.83 22.15 5.97
C THR A 123 3.97 22.34 4.97
N LEU A 124 3.62 22.67 3.73
CA LEU A 124 4.53 22.89 2.61
C LEU A 124 4.56 24.36 2.20
N ALA A 125 5.56 24.75 1.41
CA ALA A 125 5.55 26.04 0.74
C ALA A 125 4.93 25.90 -0.66
N ALA A 126 4.29 26.97 -1.13
CA ALA A 126 3.87 27.07 -2.53
C ALA A 126 5.06 26.83 -3.47
N GLY A 127 4.87 25.99 -4.49
CA GLY A 127 5.90 25.62 -5.46
C GLY A 127 6.74 24.40 -5.10
N ASP A 128 6.50 23.77 -3.93
CA ASP A 128 7.14 22.49 -3.59
C ASP A 128 6.77 21.39 -4.60
N ASP A 129 7.78 20.68 -5.08
CA ASP A 129 7.66 19.49 -5.93
C ASP A 129 8.75 18.48 -5.50
N PHE A 130 8.33 17.43 -4.82
CA PHE A 130 9.26 16.45 -4.25
C PHE A 130 8.59 15.08 -4.10
N SER A 131 9.40 14.05 -3.83
CA SER A 131 8.90 12.72 -3.49
C SER A 131 9.07 12.41 -2.01
N ALA A 132 8.11 11.70 -1.43
CA ALA A 132 8.20 11.09 -0.12
C ALA A 132 8.13 9.56 -0.28
N ALA A 133 8.87 8.81 0.53
CA ALA A 133 8.91 7.36 0.37
C ALA A 133 9.23 6.63 1.67
N PHE A 134 8.71 5.41 1.76
CA PHE A 134 9.05 4.42 2.77
C PHE A 134 9.53 3.15 2.09
N GLN A 135 10.48 2.44 2.69
CA GLN A 135 10.93 1.14 2.21
C GLN A 135 11.14 0.19 3.37
N SER A 136 10.67 -1.04 3.19
CA SER A 136 11.07 -2.18 4.01
C SER A 136 11.90 -3.16 3.18
N ASN A 137 12.89 -3.78 3.83
CA ASN A 137 13.75 -4.81 3.25
C ASN A 137 13.28 -6.24 3.58
N ALA A 138 12.15 -6.37 4.26
CA ALA A 138 11.70 -7.63 4.86
C ALA A 138 10.39 -8.12 4.23
N TRP A 139 10.45 -8.28 2.91
CA TRP A 139 9.39 -8.86 2.09
C TRP A 139 9.21 -10.36 2.36
N CYS A 140 8.04 -10.89 2.01
CA CYS A 140 7.89 -12.34 1.81
C CYS A 140 8.78 -12.84 0.67
N THR A 141 9.13 -14.12 0.71
CA THR A 141 9.82 -14.74 -0.43
C THR A 141 8.85 -14.79 -1.60
N LEU A 142 9.28 -14.33 -2.79
CA LEU A 142 8.44 -14.26 -3.98
C LEU A 142 8.83 -15.34 -4.98
N ALA A 143 7.86 -15.79 -5.76
CA ALA A 143 8.05 -16.85 -6.74
C ALA A 143 8.97 -16.45 -7.90
N THR A 144 8.96 -15.16 -8.27
CA THR A 144 9.65 -14.63 -9.45
C THR A 144 10.79 -13.67 -9.12
N SER A 145 11.03 -13.38 -7.84
CA SER A 145 12.10 -12.48 -7.41
C SER A 145 12.65 -12.86 -6.04
N THR A 146 13.98 -12.87 -5.91
CA THR A 146 14.67 -13.12 -4.65
C THR A 146 15.29 -11.84 -4.12
N GLY A 147 15.03 -11.50 -2.86
CA GLY A 147 15.67 -10.35 -2.20
C GLY A 147 15.24 -9.00 -2.77
N ALA A 148 14.04 -8.92 -3.35
CA ALA A 148 13.54 -7.69 -3.88
C ALA A 148 13.25 -6.67 -2.77
N VAL A 149 13.62 -5.43 -3.05
CA VAL A 149 13.46 -4.32 -2.14
C VAL A 149 12.82 -3.19 -2.92
N TRP A 150 11.61 -2.81 -2.54
CA TRP A 150 10.85 -1.81 -3.26
C TRP A 150 10.30 -0.75 -2.30
N PRO A 151 10.60 0.53 -2.56
CA PRO A 151 9.97 1.60 -1.83
C PRO A 151 8.51 1.77 -2.28
N ILE A 152 7.66 2.16 -1.35
CA ILE A 152 6.41 2.82 -1.66
C ILE A 152 6.70 4.31 -1.63
N SER A 153 6.29 5.02 -2.67
CA SER A 153 6.55 6.45 -2.81
C SER A 153 5.35 7.20 -3.32
N THR A 154 5.32 8.49 -3.04
CA THR A 154 4.40 9.44 -3.67
C THR A 154 5.15 10.70 -4.05
N ARG A 155 4.77 11.32 -5.17
CA ARG A 155 5.21 12.66 -5.57
C ARG A 155 4.15 13.66 -5.15
N MET A 156 4.59 14.67 -4.41
CA MET A 156 3.78 15.78 -3.94
C MET A 156 4.15 17.00 -4.76
N ASN A 157 3.15 17.63 -5.36
CA ASN A 157 3.33 18.80 -6.21
C ASN A 157 2.29 19.86 -5.86
N VAL A 158 2.76 20.94 -5.26
CA VAL A 158 1.95 22.12 -4.91
C VAL A 158 2.37 23.33 -5.74
N ASN A 159 2.77 23.10 -6.99
CA ASN A 159 2.78 24.14 -8.01
C ASN A 159 1.34 24.41 -8.47
N PRO A 160 0.93 25.68 -8.66
CA PRO A 160 -0.36 25.99 -9.27
C PRO A 160 -0.45 25.36 -10.66
N ARG A 161 -1.55 24.65 -10.91
CA ARG A 161 -1.84 24.08 -12.22
C ARG A 161 -2.04 25.18 -13.25
N SER A 162 -1.60 24.93 -14.48
CA SER A 162 -1.69 25.93 -15.56
C SER A 162 -3.10 26.16 -16.10
N ASP A 163 -4.03 25.23 -15.85
CA ASP A 163 -5.41 25.27 -16.36
C ASP A 163 -6.36 26.08 -15.47
N ASN A 164 -6.24 25.97 -14.15
CA ASN A 164 -7.17 26.59 -13.18
C ASN A 164 -6.48 27.42 -12.09
N GLY A 165 -5.15 27.41 -11.99
CA GLY A 165 -4.38 28.16 -10.99
C GLY A 165 -4.50 27.64 -9.55
N LEU A 166 -5.18 26.50 -9.33
CA LEU A 166 -5.27 25.80 -8.06
C LEU A 166 -4.13 24.79 -7.92
N TYR A 167 -3.89 24.32 -6.70
CA TYR A 167 -2.97 23.21 -6.46
C TYR A 167 -3.60 21.86 -6.82
N GLU A 168 -2.74 20.87 -7.06
CA GLU A 168 -3.20 19.52 -7.37
C GLU A 168 -3.80 18.82 -6.15
N ASN A 169 -4.85 18.04 -6.40
CA ASN A 169 -5.52 17.20 -5.43
C ASN A 169 -5.34 15.73 -5.79
N ALA A 170 -4.13 15.24 -5.55
CA ALA A 170 -3.64 13.92 -5.97
C ALA A 170 -4.63 12.75 -5.79
N PRO A 171 -4.54 11.74 -6.66
CA PRO A 171 -5.38 10.56 -6.61
C PRO A 171 -5.15 9.82 -5.28
N VAL A 172 -6.24 9.31 -4.71
CA VAL A 172 -6.20 8.43 -3.54
C VAL A 172 -6.55 7.04 -3.97
N THR A 173 -5.72 6.10 -3.54
CA THR A 173 -5.90 4.69 -3.81
C THR A 173 -5.55 3.89 -2.58
N THR A 174 -6.37 2.88 -2.31
CA THR A 174 -6.21 1.98 -1.19
C THR A 174 -6.37 0.55 -1.70
N ILE A 175 -5.48 -0.31 -1.21
CA ILE A 175 -5.55 -1.75 -1.45
C ILE A 175 -5.07 -2.45 -0.18
N MET A 176 -5.75 -3.53 0.16
CA MET A 176 -5.32 -4.40 1.25
C MET A 176 -4.55 -5.57 0.67
N SER A 177 -3.45 -5.91 1.34
CA SER A 177 -2.57 -6.99 0.94
C SER A 177 -2.54 -8.07 2.04
N PRO A 178 -2.52 -9.36 1.69
CA PRO A 178 -2.44 -9.90 0.33
C PRO A 178 -3.81 -10.12 -0.31
N ILE A 179 -3.83 -10.15 -1.64
CA ILE A 179 -4.96 -10.63 -2.42
C ILE A 179 -4.78 -12.12 -2.68
N LEU A 180 -5.75 -12.91 -2.23
CA LEU A 180 -5.75 -14.36 -2.44
C LEU A 180 -6.40 -14.69 -3.78
N ILE A 181 -5.68 -15.40 -4.65
CA ILE A 181 -6.22 -15.90 -5.92
C ILE A 181 -6.20 -17.43 -5.96
N PRO A 182 -7.24 -18.09 -6.46
CA PRO A 182 -7.23 -19.54 -6.62
C PRO A 182 -6.27 -19.96 -7.75
N VAL A 183 -5.59 -21.07 -7.55
CA VAL A 183 -4.69 -21.68 -8.55
C VAL A 183 -5.42 -21.96 -9.87
N SER A 184 -4.71 -21.73 -10.98
CA SER A 184 -5.13 -21.99 -12.36
C SER A 184 -6.40 -21.25 -12.82
N GLN A 185 -6.76 -20.16 -12.16
CA GLN A 185 -7.86 -19.28 -12.56
C GLN A 185 -7.34 -17.87 -12.83
N THR A 186 -7.84 -17.25 -13.90
CA THR A 186 -7.60 -15.83 -14.17
C THR A 186 -8.54 -14.99 -13.33
N ILE A 187 -7.96 -14.17 -12.46
CA ILE A 187 -8.69 -13.23 -11.61
C ILE A 187 -8.41 -11.81 -12.09
N ALA A 188 -9.46 -10.99 -12.13
CA ALA A 188 -9.37 -9.56 -12.32
C ALA A 188 -9.26 -8.88 -10.96
N ILE A 189 -8.11 -8.25 -10.69
CA ILE A 189 -7.87 -7.42 -9.52
C ILE A 189 -8.07 -5.97 -9.95
N ASN A 190 -9.02 -5.28 -9.32
CA ASN A 190 -9.26 -3.86 -9.57
C ASN A 190 -8.58 -3.04 -8.48
N VAL A 191 -7.59 -2.22 -8.85
CA VAL A 191 -7.05 -1.22 -7.95
C VAL A 191 -7.92 0.02 -8.04
N PHE A 192 -8.54 0.37 -6.93
CA PHE A 192 -9.47 1.49 -6.88
C PHE A 192 -8.70 2.80 -6.78
N VAL A 193 -9.02 3.72 -7.68
CA VAL A 193 -8.48 5.07 -7.72
C VAL A 193 -9.65 6.03 -7.56
N ALA A 194 -9.56 6.91 -6.57
CA ALA A 194 -10.45 8.03 -6.37
C ALA A 194 -9.69 9.30 -6.66
N ASP A 195 -10.09 9.99 -7.72
CA ASP A 195 -9.51 11.28 -8.11
C ASP A 195 -10.61 12.31 -8.32
N ALA A 196 -10.29 13.58 -8.15
CA ALA A 196 -11.18 14.69 -8.46
C ALA A 196 -11.33 14.88 -9.99
N ASP A 197 -10.33 14.42 -10.75
CA ASP A 197 -10.20 14.61 -12.18
C ASP A 197 -10.31 13.23 -12.87
N VAL A 198 -10.90 13.15 -14.07
CA VAL A 198 -11.29 11.87 -14.73
C VAL A 198 -10.29 11.53 -15.84
N VAL A 199 -9.03 11.22 -15.52
CA VAL A 199 -7.98 11.01 -16.53
C VAL A 199 -7.12 9.79 -16.20
N ASP A 200 -7.35 8.70 -16.95
CA ASP A 200 -6.54 7.47 -17.06
C ASP A 200 -5.27 7.42 -16.18
N GLU A 201 -5.44 7.01 -14.93
CA GLU A 201 -4.48 7.33 -13.88
C GLU A 201 -3.43 6.23 -13.68
N CYS A 202 -3.30 5.21 -14.52
CA CYS A 202 -2.45 4.04 -14.22
C CYS A 202 -1.17 4.06 -15.05
N GLY A 203 -0.17 4.81 -14.59
CA GLY A 203 1.02 5.21 -15.35
C GLY A 203 2.13 4.15 -15.49
N GLY A 204 2.22 3.15 -14.62
CA GLY A 204 3.26 2.13 -14.77
C GLY A 204 3.25 0.98 -13.77
N VAL A 205 3.86 -0.15 -14.17
CA VAL A 205 3.99 -1.38 -13.36
C VAL A 205 5.46 -1.63 -13.14
N TYR A 206 5.88 -1.74 -11.88
CA TYR A 206 7.28 -1.97 -11.54
C TYR A 206 7.43 -3.07 -10.49
N PRO A 207 8.35 -4.02 -10.68
CA PRO A 207 8.90 -4.51 -11.94
C PRO A 207 7.94 -5.53 -12.59
N PRO A 208 7.71 -5.53 -13.92
CA PRO A 208 6.82 -6.50 -14.57
C PRO A 208 7.28 -7.95 -14.40
N SER A 209 8.54 -8.19 -14.02
CA SER A 209 9.09 -9.51 -13.71
C SER A 209 8.64 -10.09 -12.37
N SER A 210 7.99 -9.31 -11.49
CA SER A 210 7.47 -9.84 -10.21
C SER A 210 6.13 -10.56 -10.37
N LEU A 211 5.57 -10.62 -11.58
CA LEU A 211 4.28 -11.22 -11.88
C LEU A 211 4.41 -12.47 -12.76
N PRO A 212 3.43 -13.39 -12.73
CA PRO A 212 3.40 -14.55 -13.61
C PRO A 212 3.48 -14.17 -15.09
N PRO A 213 4.10 -15.01 -15.95
CA PRO A 213 4.01 -14.83 -17.39
C PRO A 213 2.55 -14.81 -17.86
N GLY A 214 2.21 -13.85 -18.72
CA GLY A 214 0.86 -13.69 -19.26
C GLY A 214 -0.06 -12.80 -18.42
N THR A 215 0.41 -12.22 -17.32
CA THR A 215 -0.33 -11.15 -16.63
C THR A 215 -0.54 -9.94 -17.54
N VAL A 216 -1.77 -9.44 -17.58
CA VAL A 216 -2.18 -8.26 -18.36
C VAL A 216 -2.64 -7.17 -17.42
N ILE A 217 -2.24 -5.92 -17.66
CA ILE A 217 -2.64 -4.76 -16.86
C ILE A 217 -3.28 -3.77 -17.81
N TYR A 218 -4.56 -3.48 -17.57
CA TYR A 218 -5.34 -2.53 -18.35
C TYR A 218 -5.22 -1.12 -17.79
N LEU A 219 -5.49 -0.15 -18.66
CA LEU A 219 -5.48 1.29 -18.39
C LEU A 219 -6.29 1.68 -17.14
N LYS A 220 -7.43 1.02 -16.87
CA LYS A 220 -8.25 1.27 -15.66
C LYS A 220 -7.76 0.59 -14.39
N CYS A 221 -6.46 0.39 -14.23
CA CYS A 221 -5.87 -0.26 -13.05
C CYS A 221 -6.44 -1.68 -12.77
N THR A 222 -6.88 -2.37 -13.83
CA THR A 222 -7.36 -3.76 -13.74
C THR A 222 -6.23 -4.71 -14.14
N ILE A 223 -5.85 -5.59 -13.23
CA ILE A 223 -4.84 -6.62 -13.44
C ILE A 223 -5.53 -7.96 -13.67
N LEU A 224 -5.28 -8.59 -14.82
CA LEU A 224 -5.60 -10.00 -15.04
C LEU A 224 -4.39 -10.86 -14.71
N ILE A 225 -4.52 -11.70 -13.68
CA ILE A 225 -3.43 -12.55 -13.19
C ILE A 225 -3.89 -13.99 -13.04
N THR A 226 -2.98 -14.93 -13.31
CA THR A 226 -3.19 -16.37 -13.11
C THR A 226 -1.99 -16.97 -12.39
N GLY A 227 -2.22 -17.51 -11.19
CA GLY A 227 -1.22 -18.26 -10.44
C GLY A 227 -1.24 -19.74 -10.79
N GLN A 228 -0.08 -20.38 -10.95
CA GLN A 228 0.02 -21.79 -11.37
C GLN A 228 0.41 -22.76 -10.24
N ILE A 229 1.04 -22.25 -9.18
CA ILE A 229 1.55 -23.07 -8.07
C ILE A 229 0.99 -22.52 -6.77
N VAL A 230 0.34 -23.38 -5.98
CA VAL A 230 -0.20 -23.02 -4.67
C VAL A 230 0.95 -22.65 -3.72
N GLY A 231 0.78 -21.55 -2.99
CA GLY A 231 1.78 -21.02 -2.07
C GLY A 231 2.71 -19.98 -2.69
N ASP A 232 2.68 -19.80 -4.02
CA ASP A 232 3.44 -18.74 -4.67
C ASP A 232 2.95 -17.35 -4.23
N TRP A 233 3.92 -16.45 -4.07
CA TRP A 233 3.70 -15.04 -3.78
C TRP A 233 4.24 -14.20 -4.92
N PHE A 234 3.43 -13.26 -5.38
CA PHE A 234 3.79 -12.26 -6.39
C PHE A 234 3.66 -10.87 -5.79
N ALA A 235 4.55 -9.97 -6.18
CA ALA A 235 4.45 -8.56 -5.81
C ALA A 235 3.89 -7.76 -6.96
N VAL A 236 2.90 -6.94 -6.67
CA VAL A 236 2.37 -5.93 -7.58
C VAL A 236 2.81 -4.58 -7.05
N ALA A 237 3.45 -3.78 -7.91
CA ALA A 237 3.60 -2.35 -7.67
C ALA A 237 3.10 -1.59 -8.91
N LEU A 238 2.13 -0.71 -8.69
CA LEU A 238 1.54 0.16 -9.69
C LEU A 238 1.78 1.62 -9.29
N THR A 239 2.05 2.48 -10.25
CA THR A 239 1.97 3.92 -10.04
C THR A 239 0.66 4.42 -10.57
N VAL A 240 -0.09 5.09 -9.71
CA VAL A 240 -1.26 5.87 -10.08
C VAL A 240 -0.82 7.31 -10.29
N GLU A 241 -0.91 7.83 -11.50
CA GLU A 241 -0.45 9.13 -11.94
C GLU A 241 -1.64 9.99 -12.35
N ASP A 242 -1.61 11.26 -11.98
CA ASP A 242 -2.66 12.21 -12.35
C ASP A 242 -2.08 13.23 -13.32
N PHE A 243 -2.87 13.59 -14.33
CA PHE A 243 -2.48 14.42 -15.46
C PHE A 243 -3.47 15.55 -15.68
N ILE A 244 -2.94 16.74 -16.00
CA ILE A 244 -3.76 17.93 -16.30
C ILE A 244 -4.81 17.69 -17.42
N ASN A 245 -4.52 16.82 -18.38
CA ASN A 245 -5.45 16.33 -19.39
C ASN A 245 -4.88 15.09 -20.10
N SER A 246 -5.71 14.45 -20.93
CA SER A 246 -5.37 13.22 -21.67
C SER A 246 -4.25 13.35 -22.71
N SER A 247 -3.75 14.56 -22.99
CA SER A 247 -2.61 14.81 -23.88
C SER A 247 -1.32 15.13 -23.12
N SER A 248 -1.36 15.24 -21.79
CA SER A 248 -0.17 15.45 -20.96
C SER A 248 0.67 14.19 -20.90
N ILE A 249 1.99 14.36 -20.93
CA ILE A 249 2.96 13.27 -20.75
C ILE A 249 3.71 13.37 -19.41
N ASP A 250 3.60 14.53 -18.74
CA ASP A 250 4.17 14.76 -17.43
C ASP A 250 3.03 14.72 -16.40
N PRO A 251 3.09 13.80 -15.41
CA PRO A 251 2.08 13.74 -14.37
C PRO A 251 2.22 14.94 -13.42
N LEU A 252 1.10 15.44 -12.91
CA LEU A 252 1.06 16.45 -11.86
C LEU A 252 1.43 15.83 -10.51
N SER A 253 0.93 14.63 -10.24
CA SER A 253 1.18 13.89 -9.01
C SER A 253 1.25 12.38 -9.28
N SER A 254 1.82 11.61 -8.34
CA SER A 254 1.89 10.16 -8.47
C SER A 254 1.83 9.46 -7.12
N VAL A 255 1.07 8.37 -7.03
CA VAL A 255 0.94 7.51 -5.86
C VAL A 255 1.31 6.08 -6.23
N LEU A 256 2.33 5.52 -5.57
CA LEU A 256 2.67 4.12 -5.73
C LEU A 256 1.79 3.26 -4.81
N VAL A 257 1.14 2.27 -5.42
CA VAL A 257 0.37 1.23 -4.76
C VAL A 257 1.13 -0.06 -4.80
N GLN A 258 1.26 -0.71 -3.65
CA GLN A 258 1.98 -1.96 -3.56
C GLN A 258 1.22 -3.00 -2.74
N PHE A 259 1.11 -4.20 -3.28
CA PHE A 259 0.47 -5.31 -2.58
C PHE A 259 1.02 -6.64 -3.08
N LEU A 260 0.70 -7.68 -2.34
CA LEU A 260 1.06 -9.05 -2.67
C LEU A 260 -0.15 -9.81 -3.16
N VAL A 261 0.10 -10.76 -4.05
CA VAL A 261 -0.87 -11.75 -4.49
C VAL A 261 -0.37 -13.11 -4.06
N GLN A 262 -1.19 -13.85 -3.31
CA GLN A 262 -0.89 -15.22 -2.91
C GLN A 262 -1.77 -16.20 -3.65
N VAL A 263 -1.16 -17.24 -4.22
CA VAL A 263 -1.89 -18.34 -4.86
C VAL A 263 -2.34 -19.34 -3.81
N VAL A 264 -3.64 -19.59 -3.75
CA VAL A 264 -4.25 -20.54 -2.81
C VAL A 264 -4.89 -21.71 -3.55
N SER A 265 -5.12 -22.81 -2.83
CA SER A 265 -5.90 -23.92 -3.36
C SER A 265 -7.30 -23.48 -3.76
N GLN A 266 -7.83 -24.03 -4.85
CA GLN A 266 -9.20 -23.78 -5.25
C GLN A 266 -10.15 -24.20 -4.11
N ALA A 267 -11.12 -23.33 -3.79
CA ALA A 267 -12.16 -23.66 -2.84
C ALA A 267 -12.95 -24.88 -3.33
N SER A 268 -13.41 -25.71 -2.40
CA SER A 268 -14.27 -26.86 -2.72
C SER A 268 -15.63 -26.45 -3.29
N SER A 269 -16.04 -25.20 -3.09
CA SER A 269 -17.22 -24.60 -3.70
C SER A 269 -16.86 -23.84 -4.97
N THR A 270 -17.65 -24.05 -6.01
CA THR A 270 -17.54 -23.34 -7.29
C THR A 270 -18.19 -21.95 -7.28
N SER A 271 -18.93 -21.62 -6.21
CA SER A 271 -19.66 -20.35 -6.10
C SER A 271 -18.96 -19.43 -5.10
N PRO A 272 -18.22 -18.39 -5.53
CA PRO A 272 -17.58 -17.45 -4.61
C PRO A 272 -18.64 -16.67 -3.80
N PRO A 273 -18.30 -16.14 -2.61
CA PRO A 273 -19.20 -15.27 -1.86
C PRO A 273 -19.59 -14.03 -2.66
N THR A 274 -20.83 -13.57 -2.50
CA THR A 274 -21.27 -12.28 -3.08
C THR A 274 -21.16 -11.20 -2.02
N ILE A 275 -20.47 -10.10 -2.35
CA ILE A 275 -20.39 -8.92 -1.51
C ILE A 275 -21.34 -7.85 -2.09
N ILE A 276 -22.28 -7.39 -1.26
CA ILE A 276 -23.22 -6.33 -1.59
C ILE A 276 -22.92 -5.15 -0.66
N GLY A 277 -22.38 -4.09 -1.23
CA GLY A 277 -22.18 -2.81 -0.55
C GLY A 277 -23.39 -1.90 -0.71
N GLU A 278 -23.57 -0.99 0.24
CA GLU A 278 -24.55 0.10 0.17
C GLU A 278 -24.26 1.07 -0.98
N PHE A 279 -22.98 1.25 -1.31
CA PHE A 279 -22.53 2.12 -2.39
C PHE A 279 -22.26 1.32 -3.66
N SER A 280 -22.56 1.93 -4.81
CA SER A 280 -22.11 1.41 -6.10
C SER A 280 -20.59 1.28 -6.12
N GLN A 281 -20.08 0.25 -6.79
CA GLN A 281 -18.64 0.11 -6.96
C GLN A 281 -18.07 1.38 -7.60
N GLN A 282 -16.97 1.89 -7.07
CA GLN A 282 -16.26 3.08 -7.55
C GLN A 282 -16.99 4.43 -7.35
N SER A 283 -18.00 4.52 -6.48
CA SER A 283 -18.58 5.82 -6.12
C SER A 283 -17.93 6.42 -4.88
N CYS A 284 -17.62 7.72 -4.94
CA CYS A 284 -17.25 8.51 -3.77
C CYS A 284 -18.50 9.07 -3.09
N THR A 285 -18.50 9.13 -1.75
CA THR A 285 -19.55 9.81 -0.96
C THR A 285 -18.93 10.90 -0.10
N LEU A 286 -19.63 12.02 0.04
CA LEU A 286 -19.18 13.13 0.87
C LEU A 286 -19.44 12.81 2.34
N ILE A 287 -18.39 12.82 3.14
CA ILE A 287 -18.47 12.68 4.60
C ILE A 287 -18.12 14.04 5.20
N LEU A 288 -19.04 14.58 6.00
CA LEU A 288 -18.84 15.86 6.67
C LEU A 288 -17.87 15.71 7.84
N PHE A 289 -17.00 16.70 8.01
CA PHE A 289 -16.04 16.72 9.11
C PHE A 289 -16.74 16.62 10.47
N GLY A 290 -16.20 15.77 11.36
CA GLY A 290 -16.73 15.56 12.70
C GLY A 290 -18.03 14.76 12.78
N GLN A 291 -18.54 14.24 11.65
CA GLN A 291 -19.72 13.38 11.63
C GLN A 291 -19.32 11.91 11.62
N THR A 292 -20.09 11.08 12.34
CA THR A 292 -19.98 9.63 12.24
C THR A 292 -20.55 9.17 10.92
N PHE A 293 -19.73 8.46 10.13
CA PHE A 293 -20.17 7.75 8.95
C PHE A 293 -20.42 6.28 9.29
N VAL A 294 -21.58 5.76 8.88
CA VAL A 294 -21.94 4.35 9.04
C VAL A 294 -22.27 3.81 7.65
N SER A 295 -21.72 2.64 7.31
CA SER A 295 -22.07 1.92 6.09
C SER A 295 -22.33 0.46 6.39
N GLN A 296 -23.18 -0.17 5.58
CA GLN A 296 -23.46 -1.60 5.66
C GLN A 296 -22.85 -2.37 4.47
N LEU A 297 -22.19 -3.48 4.79
CA LEU A 297 -21.77 -4.50 3.84
C LEU A 297 -22.51 -5.80 4.14
N ILE A 298 -23.11 -6.41 3.12
CA ILE A 298 -23.77 -7.72 3.22
C ILE A 298 -22.93 -8.71 2.44
N VAL A 299 -22.56 -9.82 3.07
CA VAL A 299 -21.83 -10.90 2.39
C VAL A 299 -22.63 -12.18 2.43
N ILE A 300 -22.90 -12.71 1.23
CA ILE A 300 -23.72 -13.89 1.00
C ILE A 300 -22.79 -15.07 0.70
N ASN A 301 -22.88 -16.09 1.54
CA ASN A 301 -22.26 -17.38 1.27
C ASN A 301 -23.09 -18.17 0.24
N ASN A 302 -22.54 -18.36 -0.95
CA ASN A 302 -23.19 -19.09 -2.04
C ASN A 302 -22.91 -20.60 -2.04
N CYS A 303 -22.15 -21.10 -1.06
CA CYS A 303 -21.64 -22.47 -1.00
C CYS A 303 -22.55 -23.45 -0.22
N GLY A 304 -23.72 -23.00 0.25
CA GLY A 304 -24.61 -23.78 1.11
C GLY A 304 -24.25 -23.73 2.59
N SER A 305 -25.06 -24.38 3.43
CA SER A 305 -24.98 -24.27 4.91
C SER A 305 -23.80 -24.99 5.56
N SER A 306 -23.07 -25.85 4.83
CA SER A 306 -21.92 -26.61 5.33
C SER A 306 -20.58 -25.88 5.19
N VAL A 307 -20.58 -24.70 4.57
CA VAL A 307 -19.40 -23.83 4.41
C VAL A 307 -19.68 -22.54 5.17
N THR A 308 -18.67 -21.96 5.81
CA THR A 308 -18.79 -20.67 6.51
C THR A 308 -17.74 -19.69 5.99
N ILE A 309 -18.10 -18.41 5.99
CA ILE A 309 -17.14 -17.33 5.76
C ILE A 309 -16.38 -17.16 7.07
N ILE A 310 -15.07 -17.37 7.01
CA ILE A 310 -14.21 -17.35 8.20
C ILE A 310 -13.62 -15.97 8.48
N ASP A 311 -13.57 -15.10 7.46
CA ASP A 311 -13.00 -13.76 7.59
C ASP A 311 -13.45 -12.83 6.47
N MET A 312 -13.45 -11.54 6.76
CA MET A 312 -13.56 -10.42 5.84
C MET A 312 -12.65 -9.32 6.39
N THR A 313 -11.43 -9.24 5.87
CA THR A 313 -10.55 -8.12 6.18
C THR A 313 -11.04 -6.87 5.46
N THR A 314 -11.12 -5.76 6.18
CA THR A 314 -11.68 -4.48 5.73
C THR A 314 -10.66 -3.35 5.73
#